data_AF-A0A2H5YA44-F1
#
_entry.id   AF-A0A2H5YA44-F1
#
_cell.length_a   1.000
_cell.length_b   1.000
_cell.length_c   1.000
_cell.angle_alpha   90.00
_cell.angle_beta   90.00
_cell.angle_gamma   90.00
#
_symmetry.space_group_name_H-M   'P 1'
#
loop_
_entity.id
_entity.type
_entity.pdbx_description
1 polymer ?
#
loop_
_entity_poly.entity_id
_entity_poly.type
_entity_poly.pdbx_seq_one_letter_code
_entity_poly.pdbx_strand_id
1 'polypeptide(L)'
;MGRKFFRGMGLLGVGVLLGLGVWGMRWGVPAVLTPSPAHAAALPPEPFVAFVGPVPFARGLLTMERLRAEGVAVFSGWVSLRVAGMGRPLDGVVVDGEALGWMKEEDRRWLEGRFREGVVVLGVDQDEVAPVLGLKRLRLPEEGVIPMGSLEYVMVYEVLQGDPRDIAIVREAGRFWESREFRAPAGIARPLYHGGGKAIGRLDSEGELRLLFHRLRMAIQGVYEIRAQYREALRTFERR
;
A
#
# COMPACT_ATOMS: atom_id res chain seq x y z
N MET A 1 -45.55 -33.83 32.36
CA MET A 1 -44.55 -33.04 33.11
C MET A 1 -43.18 -33.34 32.51
N GLY A 2 -42.46 -32.49 31.80
CA GLY A 2 -42.45 -31.04 31.69
C GLY A 2 -41.08 -30.51 32.13
N ARG A 3 -40.28 -30.01 31.15
CA ARG A 3 -39.03 -29.22 31.26
C ARG A 3 -37.72 -30.05 31.40
N LYS A 4 -36.57 -29.69 30.79
CA LYS A 4 -36.17 -28.57 29.93
C LYS A 4 -34.86 -28.92 29.21
N PHE A 5 -34.77 -28.54 27.94
CA PHE A 5 -33.54 -28.39 27.16
C PHE A 5 -32.53 -27.47 27.86
N PHE A 6 -31.25 -27.84 27.85
CA PHE A 6 -30.15 -26.87 27.83
C PHE A 6 -29.13 -27.24 26.76
N ARG A 7 -29.07 -26.36 25.76
CA ARG A 7 -27.95 -26.17 24.84
C ARG A 7 -26.72 -25.69 25.63
N GLY A 8 -25.55 -26.15 25.23
CA GLY A 8 -24.27 -25.63 25.68
C GLY A 8 -23.16 -26.17 24.79
N MET A 9 -23.18 -25.73 23.53
CA MET A 9 -22.20 -26.05 22.49
C MET A 9 -20.88 -25.36 22.88
N GLY A 10 -19.89 -26.16 23.25
CA GLY A 10 -18.57 -25.68 23.63
C GLY A 10 -17.48 -26.51 22.96
N LEU A 11 -16.52 -25.77 22.40
CA LEU A 11 -15.16 -26.16 22.06
C LEU A 11 -14.84 -26.76 20.67
N LEU A 12 -13.95 -25.98 20.02
CA LEU A 12 -12.76 -26.37 19.26
C LEU A 12 -12.89 -26.49 17.74
N GLY A 13 -12.95 -25.32 17.11
CA GLY A 13 -12.26 -25.09 15.85
C GLY A 13 -10.75 -25.00 16.09
N VAL A 14 -10.01 -26.02 15.63
CA VAL A 14 -8.58 -25.95 15.32
C VAL A 14 -8.33 -26.98 14.21
N GLY A 15 -7.72 -26.54 13.11
CA GLY A 15 -6.89 -27.45 12.31
C GLY A 15 -7.16 -27.51 10.82
N VAL A 16 -6.86 -26.44 10.07
CA VAL A 16 -6.31 -26.54 8.70
C VAL A 16 -5.42 -25.32 8.40
N LEU A 17 -4.24 -25.21 9.02
CA LEU A 17 -3.19 -24.25 8.62
C LEU A 17 -1.77 -24.80 8.87
N LEU A 18 -1.54 -26.09 8.58
CA LEU A 18 -0.22 -26.72 8.76
C LEU A 18 0.30 -27.47 7.52
N GLY A 19 -0.33 -27.30 6.35
CA GLY A 19 0.02 -28.05 5.12
C GLY A 19 1.03 -27.37 4.18
N LEU A 20 1.33 -26.08 4.31
CA LEU A 20 2.17 -25.33 3.36
C LEU A 20 3.52 -24.86 3.95
N GLY A 21 3.83 -25.25 5.19
CA GLY A 21 4.87 -24.62 5.99
C GLY A 21 6.32 -25.02 5.74
N VAL A 22 6.63 -26.05 4.93
CA VAL A 22 8.00 -26.62 4.92
C VAL A 22 8.71 -26.58 3.56
N TRP A 23 8.00 -26.45 2.43
CA TRP A 23 8.68 -26.52 1.13
C TRP A 23 9.05 -25.17 0.49
N GLY A 24 8.49 -24.05 0.97
CA GLY A 24 8.71 -22.71 0.41
C GLY A 24 9.89 -21.92 0.98
N MET A 25 10.62 -22.44 1.99
CA MET A 25 11.65 -21.66 2.69
C MET A 25 13.00 -21.57 1.95
N ARG A 26 13.25 -22.40 0.93
CA ARG A 26 14.56 -22.45 0.25
C ARG A 26 14.57 -21.85 -1.16
N TRP A 27 13.40 -21.73 -1.78
CA TRP A 27 13.21 -21.15 -3.11
C TRP A 27 12.04 -20.19 -2.96
N GLY A 28 12.32 -18.89 -2.87
CA GLY A 28 11.31 -17.87 -2.55
C GLY A 28 10.04 -18.03 -3.39
N VAL A 29 8.88 -17.76 -2.79
CA VAL A 29 7.61 -17.78 -3.52
C VAL A 29 7.69 -16.72 -4.63
N PRO A 30 7.56 -17.07 -5.91
CA PRO A 30 7.58 -16.13 -7.02
C PRO A 30 6.54 -15.02 -6.81
N ALA A 31 6.86 -13.77 -7.17
CA ALA A 31 5.88 -12.67 -7.11
C ALA A 31 4.58 -12.95 -7.89
N VAL A 32 4.68 -13.72 -8.97
CA VAL A 32 3.54 -14.18 -9.78
C VAL A 32 2.62 -15.11 -8.99
N LEU A 33 3.14 -15.86 -8.01
CA LEU A 33 2.37 -16.75 -7.14
C LEU A 33 1.86 -16.07 -5.87
N THR A 34 2.08 -14.76 -5.73
CA THR A 34 1.51 -13.94 -4.64
C THR A 34 0.53 -12.90 -5.19
N PRO A 35 -0.59 -13.31 -5.83
CA PRO A 35 -1.63 -12.36 -6.23
C PRO A 35 -2.21 -11.67 -4.99
N SER A 36 -2.48 -10.37 -5.07
CA SER A 36 -3.26 -9.71 -4.01
C SER A 36 -4.74 -9.91 -4.31
N PRO A 37 -5.56 -10.17 -3.30
CA PRO A 37 -6.99 -10.01 -3.42
C PRO A 37 -7.30 -8.56 -3.83
N ALA A 38 -8.33 -8.41 -4.66
CA ALA A 38 -8.81 -7.10 -5.08
C ALA A 38 -9.32 -6.31 -3.87
N HIS A 39 -9.03 -5.00 -3.84
CA HIS A 39 -9.59 -4.14 -2.80
C HIS A 39 -11.12 -4.02 -2.91
N ALA A 40 -11.75 -3.96 -1.74
CA ALA A 40 -13.18 -3.67 -1.63
C ALA A 40 -13.53 -2.29 -2.23
N ALA A 41 -14.82 -2.09 -2.53
CA ALA A 41 -15.33 -0.79 -2.99
C ALA A 41 -15.24 0.28 -1.89
N ALA A 42 -15.45 -0.15 -0.66
CA ALA A 42 -15.53 0.69 0.52
C ALA A 42 -14.31 0.46 1.41
N LEU A 43 -13.91 1.51 2.12
CA LEU A 43 -12.84 1.45 3.11
C LEU A 43 -13.20 0.42 4.20
N PRO A 44 -12.34 -0.58 4.46
CA PRO A 44 -12.57 -1.52 5.56
C PRO A 44 -12.49 -0.78 6.91
N PRO A 45 -13.24 -1.23 7.95
CA PRO A 45 -13.16 -0.64 9.29
C PRO A 45 -11.74 -0.63 9.86
N GLU A 46 -10.98 -1.66 9.52
CA GLU A 46 -9.55 -1.76 9.79
C GLU A 46 -8.84 -1.90 8.44
N PRO A 47 -8.07 -0.90 8.00
CA PRO A 47 -7.17 -1.06 6.86
C PRO A 47 -5.99 -1.96 7.20
N PHE A 48 -5.52 -2.76 6.24
CA PHE A 48 -4.29 -3.54 6.42
C PHE A 48 -3.08 -2.67 6.12
N VAL A 49 -2.46 -2.13 7.16
CA VAL A 49 -1.17 -1.43 7.06
C VAL A 49 -0.07 -2.36 7.56
N ALA A 50 0.99 -2.49 6.77
CA ALA A 50 2.14 -3.30 7.13
C ALA A 50 3.41 -2.46 7.27
N PHE A 51 4.32 -2.89 8.13
CA PHE A 51 5.71 -2.44 8.19
C PHE A 51 6.63 -3.56 7.72
N VAL A 52 7.65 -3.22 6.94
CA VAL A 52 8.74 -4.12 6.56
C VAL A 52 10.09 -3.47 6.83
N GLY A 53 10.93 -4.17 7.59
CA GLY A 53 12.24 -3.68 8.01
C GLY A 53 12.93 -4.57 9.03
N PRO A 54 14.09 -4.15 9.54
CA PRO A 54 14.79 -4.87 10.59
C PRO A 54 13.92 -4.96 11.85
N VAL A 55 14.14 -6.01 12.64
CA VAL A 55 13.50 -6.15 13.96
C VAL A 55 14.61 -6.48 14.97
N PRO A 56 14.81 -5.65 16.01
CA PRO A 56 14.04 -4.47 16.38
C PRO A 56 14.24 -3.27 15.44
N PHE A 57 13.26 -2.37 15.39
CA PHE A 57 13.28 -1.13 14.61
C PHE A 57 12.99 0.10 15.49
N ALA A 58 13.77 1.17 15.26
CA ALA A 58 13.49 2.50 15.77
C ALA A 58 14.12 3.55 14.83
N ARG A 59 13.32 4.53 14.40
CA ARG A 59 13.79 5.73 13.71
C ARG A 59 13.09 6.96 14.29
N GLY A 60 13.84 7.79 15.01
CA GLY A 60 13.26 8.86 15.81
C GLY A 60 12.26 8.30 16.82
N LEU A 61 11.06 8.87 16.87
CA LEU A 61 9.95 8.42 17.71
C LEU A 61 9.10 7.31 17.05
N LEU A 62 9.36 6.95 15.80
CA LEU A 62 8.71 5.80 15.16
C LEU A 62 9.41 4.52 15.61
N THR A 63 8.78 3.82 16.55
CA THR A 63 9.28 2.55 17.09
C THR A 63 8.36 1.40 16.73
N MET A 64 8.86 0.18 16.93
CA MET A 64 8.05 -1.05 16.85
C MET A 64 6.80 -1.01 17.74
N GLU A 65 6.90 -0.46 18.93
CA GLU A 65 5.76 -0.31 19.84
C GLU A 65 4.73 0.65 19.26
N ARG A 66 5.18 1.79 18.73
CA ARG A 66 4.29 2.78 18.11
C ARG A 66 3.57 2.24 16.88
N LEU A 67 4.28 1.51 16.02
CA LEU A 67 3.69 0.86 14.85
C LEU A 67 2.55 -0.09 15.28
N ARG A 68 2.78 -0.92 16.29
CA ARG A 68 1.75 -1.83 16.81
C ARG A 68 0.58 -1.09 17.45
N ALA A 69 0.84 0.00 18.19
CA ALA A 69 -0.20 0.82 18.80
C ALA A 69 -1.15 1.44 17.76
N GLU A 70 -0.65 1.71 16.55
CA GLU A 70 -1.41 2.22 15.41
C GLU A 70 -1.99 1.10 14.51
N GLY A 71 -1.94 -0.15 14.97
CA GLY A 71 -2.49 -1.30 14.25
C GLY A 71 -1.65 -1.75 13.05
N VAL A 72 -0.40 -1.29 12.92
CA VAL A 72 0.49 -1.69 11.83
C VAL A 72 1.06 -3.08 12.10
N ALA A 73 0.82 -4.00 11.17
CA ALA A 73 1.39 -5.35 11.22
C ALA A 73 2.87 -5.33 10.85
N VAL A 74 3.72 -6.03 11.60
CA VAL A 74 5.18 -5.96 11.40
C VAL A 74 5.73 -7.24 10.79
N PHE A 75 6.52 -7.07 9.74
CA PHE A 75 7.22 -8.13 9.03
C PHE A 75 8.72 -7.86 8.99
N SER A 76 9.54 -8.89 9.24
CA SER A 76 11.01 -8.79 9.18
C SER A 76 11.58 -9.03 7.78
N GLY A 77 10.72 -9.16 6.75
CA GLY A 77 11.18 -9.39 5.38
C GLY A 77 10.06 -9.46 4.35
N TRP A 78 10.41 -9.17 3.10
CA TRP A 78 9.47 -9.04 1.98
C TRP A 78 8.64 -10.28 1.72
N VAL A 79 9.25 -11.48 1.77
CA VAL A 79 8.51 -12.74 1.52
C VAL A 79 7.34 -12.89 2.50
N SER A 80 7.57 -12.63 3.78
CA SER A 80 6.50 -12.74 4.79
C SER A 80 5.39 -11.70 4.59
N LEU A 81 5.76 -10.47 4.21
CA LEU A 81 4.80 -9.43 3.83
C LEU A 81 3.98 -9.85 2.60
N ARG A 82 4.61 -10.39 1.55
CA ARG A 82 3.92 -10.83 0.34
C ARG A 82 2.92 -11.94 0.63
N VAL A 83 3.31 -12.93 1.43
CA VAL A 83 2.44 -14.02 1.85
C VAL A 83 1.25 -13.49 2.65
N ALA A 84 1.46 -12.54 3.56
CA ALA A 84 0.37 -11.91 4.29
C ALA A 84 -0.59 -11.13 3.35
N GLY A 85 -0.02 -10.42 2.37
CA GLY A 85 -0.76 -9.71 1.33
C GLY A 85 -1.57 -10.60 0.39
N MET A 86 -1.39 -11.93 0.41
CA MET A 86 -2.26 -12.86 -0.31
C MET A 86 -3.58 -13.11 0.43
N GLY A 87 -3.58 -13.02 1.76
CA GLY A 87 -4.75 -13.30 2.59
C GLY A 87 -5.70 -12.10 2.73
N ARG A 88 -5.17 -10.88 2.59
CA ARG A 88 -5.90 -9.62 2.79
C ARG A 88 -5.32 -8.52 1.90
N PRO A 89 -6.17 -7.66 1.27
CA PRO A 89 -5.68 -6.54 0.49
C PRO A 89 -4.84 -5.63 1.37
N LEU A 90 -3.62 -5.31 0.92
CA LEU A 90 -2.74 -4.36 1.60
C LEU A 90 -3.19 -2.95 1.27
N ASP A 91 -3.38 -2.09 2.25
CA ASP A 91 -3.86 -0.71 2.06
C ASP A 91 -2.72 0.31 2.17
N GLY A 92 -1.73 0.00 3.02
CA GLY A 92 -0.52 0.80 3.15
C GLY A 92 0.68 -0.05 3.55
N VAL A 93 1.86 0.41 3.18
CA VAL A 93 3.13 -0.19 3.57
C VAL A 93 4.11 0.87 4.04
N VAL A 94 4.65 0.66 5.23
CA VAL A 94 5.75 1.41 5.82
C VAL A 94 7.02 0.63 5.57
N VAL A 95 7.95 1.22 4.83
CA VAL A 95 9.17 0.58 4.38
C VAL A 95 10.35 1.27 5.03
N ASP A 96 11.13 0.51 5.80
CA ASP A 96 12.41 1.00 6.27
C ASP A 96 13.45 1.01 5.13
N GLY A 97 14.41 1.94 5.17
CA GLY A 97 15.47 2.04 4.16
C GLY A 97 16.37 0.80 4.08
N GLU A 98 16.70 0.18 5.21
CA GLU A 98 17.43 -1.10 5.20
C GLU A 98 16.62 -2.18 4.49
N ALA A 99 15.29 -2.08 4.57
CA ALA A 99 14.41 -3.00 3.87
C ALA A 99 14.51 -2.90 2.34
N LEU A 100 14.81 -1.71 1.82
CA LEU A 100 15.06 -1.52 0.38
C LEU A 100 16.35 -2.21 -0.05
N GLY A 101 17.39 -2.21 0.80
CA GLY A 101 18.70 -2.78 0.50
C GLY A 101 18.72 -4.30 0.27
N TRP A 102 17.80 -5.05 0.88
CA TRP A 102 17.68 -6.50 0.68
C TRP A 102 16.47 -6.91 -0.19
N MET A 103 15.82 -5.94 -0.85
CA MET A 103 14.69 -6.20 -1.74
C MET A 103 15.15 -6.95 -2.99
N LYS A 104 14.47 -8.06 -3.35
CA LYS A 104 14.69 -8.73 -4.63
C LYS A 104 13.84 -8.09 -5.73
N GLU A 105 14.22 -8.30 -6.99
CA GLU A 105 13.46 -7.82 -8.15
C GLU A 105 11.99 -8.26 -8.12
N GLU A 106 11.71 -9.47 -7.62
CA GLU A 106 10.35 -9.97 -7.43
C GLU A 106 9.56 -9.17 -6.38
N ASP A 107 10.21 -8.81 -5.27
CA ASP A 107 9.60 -8.01 -4.21
C ASP A 107 9.32 -6.58 -4.72
N ARG A 108 10.25 -6.03 -5.52
CA ARG A 108 10.10 -4.74 -6.19
C ARG A 108 8.90 -4.73 -7.13
N ARG A 109 8.80 -5.69 -8.06
CA ARG A 109 7.67 -5.80 -8.99
C ARG A 109 6.34 -5.99 -8.27
N TRP A 110 6.35 -6.74 -7.18
CA TRP A 110 5.17 -6.92 -6.35
C TRP A 110 4.73 -5.60 -5.71
N LEU A 111 5.66 -4.86 -5.09
CA LEU A 111 5.36 -3.56 -4.48
C LEU A 111 4.92 -2.53 -5.52
N GLU A 112 5.58 -2.49 -6.68
CA GLU A 112 5.18 -1.66 -7.83
C GLU A 112 3.73 -1.97 -8.26
N GLY A 113 3.37 -3.25 -8.36
CA GLY A 113 2.00 -3.67 -8.67
C GLY A 113 0.98 -3.21 -7.61
N ARG A 114 1.32 -3.35 -6.32
CA ARG A 114 0.47 -2.89 -5.21
C ARG A 114 0.32 -1.37 -5.21
N PHE A 115 1.41 -0.64 -5.41
CA PHE A 115 1.39 0.81 -5.50
C PHE A 115 0.45 1.30 -6.60
N ARG A 116 0.49 0.67 -7.79
CA ARG A 116 -0.44 0.97 -8.90
C ARG A 116 -1.90 0.68 -8.59
N GLU A 117 -2.17 -0.22 -7.65
CA GLU A 117 -3.53 -0.51 -7.20
C GLU A 117 -4.05 0.53 -6.22
N GLY A 118 -3.23 1.42 -5.66
CA GLY A 118 -3.63 2.37 -4.62
C GLY A 118 -2.96 2.18 -3.27
N VAL A 119 -1.97 1.29 -3.14
CA VAL A 119 -1.28 1.10 -1.86
C VAL A 119 -0.45 2.33 -1.51
N VAL A 120 -0.67 2.87 -0.32
CA VAL A 120 0.11 3.99 0.21
C VAL A 120 1.47 3.49 0.68
N VAL A 121 2.56 4.10 0.22
CA VAL A 121 3.93 3.72 0.56
C VAL A 121 4.57 4.82 1.37
N LEU A 122 5.15 4.46 2.52
CA LEU A 122 6.04 5.32 3.28
C LEU A 122 7.47 4.79 3.21
N GLY A 123 8.43 5.66 2.97
CA GLY A 123 9.86 5.32 2.97
C GLY A 123 10.72 6.48 3.47
N VAL A 124 12.04 6.29 3.37
CA VAL A 124 13.03 7.14 4.07
C VAL A 124 13.63 8.22 3.18
N ASP A 125 13.74 7.95 1.88
CA ASP A 125 14.27 8.89 0.90
C ASP A 125 13.48 8.79 -0.42
N GLN A 126 13.23 9.94 -1.05
CA GLN A 126 12.53 10.05 -2.33
C GLN A 126 13.25 9.33 -3.48
N ASP A 127 14.58 9.44 -3.51
CA ASP A 127 15.41 8.94 -4.60
C ASP A 127 15.63 7.42 -4.47
N GLU A 128 15.47 6.87 -3.27
CA GLU A 128 15.42 5.42 -3.01
C GLU A 128 14.03 4.83 -3.28
N VAL A 129 12.95 5.53 -2.90
CA VAL A 129 11.58 5.05 -3.06
C VAL A 129 11.10 5.12 -4.51
N ALA A 130 11.44 6.16 -5.27
CA ALA A 130 11.01 6.32 -6.65
C ALA A 130 11.27 5.09 -7.55
N PRO A 131 12.51 4.58 -7.68
CA PRO A 131 12.80 3.46 -8.58
C PRO A 131 12.12 2.16 -8.13
N VAL A 132 11.92 1.98 -6.82
CA VAL A 132 11.25 0.82 -6.24
C VAL A 132 9.77 0.77 -6.63
N LEU A 133 9.14 1.93 -6.79
CA LEU A 133 7.76 2.07 -7.23
C LEU A 133 7.61 2.15 -8.77
N GLY A 134 8.70 1.95 -9.51
CA GLY A 134 8.70 2.07 -10.97
C GLY A 134 8.49 3.52 -11.46
N LEU A 135 8.81 4.50 -10.61
CA LEU A 135 8.74 5.92 -10.93
C LEU A 135 10.13 6.42 -11.33
N LYS A 136 10.19 7.34 -12.31
CA LYS A 136 11.46 7.97 -12.69
C LYS A 136 12.04 8.83 -11.57
N ARG A 137 11.18 9.56 -10.87
CA ARG A 137 11.50 10.45 -9.75
C ARG A 137 10.25 10.77 -8.95
N LEU A 138 10.42 11.05 -7.66
CA LEU A 138 9.38 11.64 -6.82
C LEU A 138 9.51 13.16 -6.70
N ARG A 139 10.69 13.70 -7.00
CA ARG A 139 10.94 15.14 -7.04
C ARG A 139 10.40 15.74 -8.33
N LEU A 140 9.70 16.85 -8.23
CA LEU A 140 9.38 17.67 -9.40
C LEU A 140 10.69 18.30 -9.94
N PRO A 141 10.79 18.59 -11.25
CA PRO A 141 12.01 19.17 -11.82
C PRO A 141 12.43 20.49 -11.16
N GLU A 142 11.48 21.26 -10.61
CA GLU A 142 11.73 22.49 -9.85
C GLU A 142 12.14 22.26 -8.39
N GLU A 143 11.94 21.06 -7.83
CA GLU A 143 12.35 20.72 -6.48
C GLU A 143 13.84 20.36 -6.50
N GLY A 144 14.67 21.20 -5.87
CA GLY A 144 16.10 20.95 -5.76
C GLY A 144 16.43 19.59 -5.11
N VAL A 145 17.64 19.10 -5.37
CA VAL A 145 18.15 17.85 -4.77
C VAL A 145 18.61 18.15 -3.34
N ILE A 146 17.67 18.15 -2.40
CA ILE A 146 17.95 18.22 -0.97
C ILE A 146 17.85 16.80 -0.41
N PRO A 147 18.97 16.15 -0.02
CA PRO A 147 18.97 14.81 0.57
C PRO A 147 18.08 14.78 1.82
N MET A 148 17.35 13.69 2.02
CA MET A 148 16.51 13.57 3.20
C MET A 148 17.36 13.21 4.43
N GLY A 149 17.05 13.84 5.56
CA GLY A 149 17.71 13.57 6.83
C GLY A 149 17.33 12.18 7.38
N SER A 150 18.13 11.66 8.32
CA SER A 150 17.93 10.33 8.91
C SER A 150 16.61 10.14 9.68
N LEU A 151 15.89 11.24 9.96
CA LEU A 151 14.59 11.26 10.65
C LEU A 151 13.44 11.65 9.72
N GLU A 152 13.73 11.93 8.44
CA GLU A 152 12.72 12.31 7.48
C GLU A 152 12.08 11.08 6.85
N TYR A 153 10.85 11.26 6.37
CA TYR A 153 10.13 10.25 5.63
C TYR A 153 9.43 10.88 4.43
N VAL A 154 9.23 10.09 3.39
CA VAL A 154 8.35 10.39 2.27
C VAL A 154 7.17 9.41 2.30
N MET A 155 5.97 9.95 2.18
CA MET A 155 4.74 9.19 1.95
C MET A 155 4.25 9.49 0.55
N VAL A 156 3.92 8.44 -0.20
CA VAL A 156 3.48 8.52 -1.59
C VAL A 156 2.33 7.56 -1.83
N TYR A 157 1.34 7.97 -2.62
CA TYR A 157 0.29 7.08 -3.12
C TYR A 157 -0.09 7.46 -4.55
N GLU A 158 -0.49 6.47 -5.33
CA GLU A 158 -1.05 6.63 -6.66
C GLU A 158 -2.29 5.73 -6.76
N VAL A 159 -3.39 6.27 -7.29
CA VAL A 159 -4.54 5.49 -7.70
C VAL A 159 -4.97 5.94 -9.09
N LEU A 160 -5.16 4.98 -9.98
CA LEU A 160 -5.66 5.20 -11.33
C LEU A 160 -6.71 4.14 -11.62
N GLN A 161 -7.92 4.56 -11.94
CA GLN A 161 -9.09 3.73 -12.18
C GLN A 161 -9.66 4.06 -13.56
N GLY A 162 -9.82 3.05 -14.40
CA GLY A 162 -10.23 3.22 -15.79
C GLY A 162 -10.13 1.92 -16.56
N ASP A 163 -10.46 1.99 -17.85
CA ASP A 163 -10.21 0.86 -18.75
C ASP A 163 -8.70 0.57 -18.83
N PRO A 164 -8.26 -0.71 -18.85
CA PRO A 164 -6.84 -1.04 -18.94
C PRO A 164 -6.12 -0.36 -20.12
N ARG A 165 -6.81 -0.14 -21.25
CA ARG A 165 -6.25 0.55 -22.42
C ARG A 165 -6.05 2.05 -22.14
N ASP A 166 -7.04 2.69 -21.53
CA ASP A 166 -7.00 4.10 -21.14
C ASP A 166 -5.90 4.33 -20.09
N ILE A 167 -5.76 3.43 -19.13
CA ILE A 167 -4.69 3.42 -18.14
C ILE A 167 -3.32 3.32 -18.82
N ALA A 168 -3.16 2.44 -19.81
CA ALA A 168 -1.90 2.29 -20.54
C ALA A 168 -1.50 3.59 -21.25
N ILE A 169 -2.44 4.25 -21.95
CA ILE A 169 -2.22 5.55 -22.62
C ILE A 169 -1.72 6.60 -21.62
N VAL A 170 -2.36 6.68 -20.45
CA VAL A 170 -2.00 7.62 -19.39
C VAL A 170 -0.60 7.36 -18.84
N ARG A 171 -0.25 6.09 -18.63
CA ARG A 171 1.07 5.69 -18.11
C ARG A 171 2.18 5.94 -19.13
N GLU A 172 1.95 5.63 -20.40
CA GLU A 172 2.89 5.92 -21.50
C GLU A 172 3.16 7.41 -21.65
N ALA A 173 2.14 8.25 -21.45
CA ALA A 173 2.30 9.69 -21.50
C ALA A 173 3.23 10.26 -20.41
N GLY A 174 3.54 9.50 -19.35
CA GLY A 174 4.52 9.85 -18.31
C GLY A 174 4.17 11.05 -17.41
N ARG A 175 3.05 11.75 -17.67
CA ARG A 175 2.74 13.04 -17.02
C ARG A 175 2.25 12.93 -15.58
N PHE A 176 1.77 11.76 -15.17
CA PHE A 176 0.97 11.62 -13.95
C PHE A 176 1.68 12.09 -12.67
N TRP A 177 2.97 11.76 -12.52
CA TRP A 177 3.81 12.22 -11.41
C TRP A 177 4.68 13.43 -11.75
N GLU A 178 4.76 13.78 -13.03
CA GLU A 178 5.69 14.80 -13.55
C GLU A 178 5.01 16.16 -13.77
N SER A 179 3.68 16.27 -13.65
CA SER A 179 2.96 17.54 -13.80
C SER A 179 1.94 17.80 -12.68
N ARG A 180 1.88 19.05 -12.21
CA ARG A 180 0.84 19.53 -11.28
C ARG A 180 -0.57 19.54 -11.90
N GLU A 181 -0.63 19.67 -13.23
CA GLU A 181 -1.86 19.56 -13.99
C GLU A 181 -1.87 18.22 -14.73
N PHE A 182 -2.69 17.28 -14.28
CA PHE A 182 -3.01 16.11 -15.08
C PHE A 182 -4.09 16.48 -16.09
N ARG A 183 -3.79 16.36 -17.38
CA ARG A 183 -4.79 16.38 -18.45
C ARG A 183 -4.81 15.01 -19.08
N ALA A 184 -5.95 14.34 -19.01
CA ALA A 184 -6.16 13.07 -19.68
C ALA A 184 -5.84 13.24 -21.18
N PRO A 185 -5.00 12.37 -21.79
CA PRO A 185 -4.74 12.41 -23.22
C PRO A 185 -6.05 12.31 -24.04
N ALA A 186 -6.04 12.80 -25.29
CA ALA A 186 -7.17 12.56 -26.18
C ALA A 186 -7.35 11.05 -26.44
N GLY A 187 -8.60 10.59 -26.58
CA GLY A 187 -8.91 9.19 -26.89
C GLY A 187 -9.36 8.32 -25.71
N ILE A 188 -9.49 8.89 -24.50
CA ILE A 188 -10.11 8.19 -23.36
C ILE A 188 -11.61 7.99 -23.65
N ALA A 189 -12.03 6.74 -23.81
CA ALA A 189 -13.40 6.39 -24.21
C ALA A 189 -14.34 6.11 -23.04
N ARG A 190 -13.78 5.86 -21.84
CA ARG A 190 -14.51 5.49 -20.62
C ARG A 190 -14.17 6.43 -19.46
N PRO A 191 -14.97 6.47 -18.38
CA PRO A 191 -14.61 7.23 -17.20
C PRO A 191 -13.20 6.87 -16.71
N LEU A 192 -12.38 7.88 -16.46
CA LEU A 192 -11.03 7.75 -15.92
C LEU A 192 -10.96 8.60 -14.65
N TYR A 193 -10.61 7.97 -13.54
CA TYR A 193 -10.44 8.61 -12.25
C TYR A 193 -9.04 8.39 -11.75
N HIS A 194 -8.47 9.41 -11.14
CA HIS A 194 -7.09 9.35 -10.68
C HIS A 194 -6.89 10.16 -9.41
N GLY A 195 -5.84 9.83 -8.67
CA GLY A 195 -5.38 10.61 -7.54
C GLY A 195 -3.95 10.21 -7.21
N GLY A 196 -3.14 11.19 -6.85
CA GLY A 196 -1.77 10.97 -6.43
C GLY A 196 -1.41 12.02 -5.40
N GLY A 197 -0.52 11.65 -4.49
CA GLY A 197 -0.06 12.58 -3.48
C GLY A 197 1.29 12.19 -2.94
N LYS A 198 2.07 13.22 -2.61
CA LYS A 198 3.35 13.11 -1.94
C LYS A 198 3.31 13.98 -0.69
N ALA A 199 3.76 13.45 0.45
CA ALA A 199 3.99 14.21 1.66
C ALA A 199 5.38 13.89 2.20
N ILE A 200 6.06 14.91 2.72
CA ILE A 200 7.32 14.75 3.44
C ILE A 200 7.07 15.20 4.88
N GLY A 201 7.71 14.52 5.83
CA GLY A 201 7.64 14.89 7.24
C GLY A 201 8.83 14.34 8.01
N ARG A 202 8.79 14.54 9.33
CA ARG A 202 9.88 14.15 10.24
C ARG A 202 9.38 13.20 11.31
N LEU A 203 10.29 12.50 11.97
CA LEU A 203 9.98 11.53 13.04
C LEU A 203 10.55 11.97 14.39
N ASP A 204 10.77 13.27 14.58
CA ASP A 204 11.47 13.85 15.74
C ASP A 204 10.54 14.42 16.82
N SER A 205 9.23 14.45 16.60
CA SER A 205 8.26 14.94 17.60
C SER A 205 6.93 14.18 17.59
N GLU A 206 6.24 14.18 18.74
CA GLU A 206 4.90 13.59 18.89
C GLU A 206 3.86 14.21 17.94
N GLY A 207 4.00 15.51 17.65
CA GLY A 207 3.13 16.21 16.70
C GLY A 207 3.29 15.67 15.28
N GLU A 208 4.53 15.54 14.81
CA GLU A 208 4.85 14.98 13.50
C GLU A 208 4.43 13.50 13.39
N LEU A 209 4.59 12.73 14.46
CA LEU A 209 4.18 11.33 14.50
C LEU A 209 2.65 11.18 14.41
N ARG A 210 1.88 12.02 15.10
CA ARG A 210 0.41 12.07 14.93
C ARG A 210 0.04 12.50 13.51
N LEU A 211 0.74 13.49 12.96
CA LEU A 211 0.51 13.98 11.61
C LEU A 211 0.79 12.89 10.57
N LEU A 212 1.84 12.08 10.77
CA LEU A 212 2.15 10.92 9.94
C LEU A 212 0.95 9.96 9.85
N PHE A 213 0.47 9.45 10.98
CA PHE A 213 -0.63 8.47 10.98
C PHE A 213 -1.96 9.09 10.56
N HIS A 214 -2.15 10.38 10.77
CA HIS A 214 -3.29 11.10 10.20
C HIS A 214 -3.21 11.14 8.66
N ARG A 215 -2.06 11.55 8.10
CA ARG A 215 -1.83 11.61 6.65
C ARG A 215 -1.96 10.23 6.00
N LEU A 216 -1.43 9.18 6.63
CA LEU A 216 -1.56 7.81 6.15
C LEU A 216 -3.03 7.38 6.05
N ARG A 217 -3.82 7.62 7.10
CA ARG A 217 -5.26 7.31 7.11
C ARG A 217 -6.02 8.10 6.03
N MET A 218 -5.74 9.40 5.90
CA MET A 218 -6.36 10.24 4.88
C MET A 218 -6.00 9.79 3.47
N ALA A 219 -4.76 9.40 3.21
CA ALA A 219 -4.33 8.87 1.92
C ALA A 219 -5.05 7.57 1.57
N ILE A 220 -5.12 6.62 2.52
CA ILE A 220 -5.87 5.36 2.33
C ILE A 220 -7.34 5.66 2.05
N GLN A 221 -7.97 6.52 2.85
CA GLN A 221 -9.36 6.92 2.63
C GLN A 221 -9.58 7.52 1.23
N GLY A 222 -8.72 8.46 0.81
CA GLY A 222 -8.83 9.10 -0.51
C GLY A 222 -8.71 8.10 -1.66
N VAL A 223 -7.85 7.07 -1.54
CA VAL A 223 -7.76 5.99 -2.52
C VAL A 223 -9.09 5.24 -2.64
N TYR A 224 -9.76 4.95 -1.53
CA TYR A 224 -11.06 4.29 -1.51
C TYR A 224 -12.19 5.17 -2.07
N GLU A 225 -12.18 6.47 -1.76
CA GLU A 225 -13.15 7.42 -2.32
C GLU A 225 -13.06 7.47 -3.85
N ILE A 226 -11.84 7.52 -4.40
CA ILE A 226 -11.62 7.51 -5.86
C ILE A 226 -12.14 6.21 -6.49
N ARG A 227 -11.86 5.06 -5.86
CA ARG A 227 -12.40 3.77 -6.32
C ARG A 227 -13.93 3.74 -6.30
N ALA A 228 -14.55 4.32 -5.27
CA ALA A 228 -16.01 4.40 -5.15
C ALA A 228 -16.60 5.30 -6.24
N GLN A 229 -16.04 6.50 -6.45
CA GLN A 229 -16.45 7.43 -7.50
C GLN A 229 -16.36 6.80 -8.89
N TYR A 230 -15.26 6.10 -9.19
CA TYR A 230 -15.10 5.39 -10.46
C TYR A 230 -16.21 4.34 -10.68
N ARG A 231 -16.50 3.52 -9.66
CA ARG A 231 -17.56 2.49 -9.76
C ARG A 231 -18.95 3.10 -9.97
N GLU A 232 -19.24 4.23 -9.34
CA GLU A 232 -20.48 4.96 -9.54
C GLU A 232 -20.59 5.55 -10.95
N ALA A 233 -19.50 6.16 -11.43
CA ALA A 233 -19.42 6.69 -12.79
C ALA A 233 -19.59 5.59 -13.84
N LEU A 234 -18.95 4.44 -13.65
CA LEU A 234 -19.04 3.29 -14.56
C LEU A 234 -20.49 2.77 -14.66
N ARG A 235 -21.17 2.60 -13.52
CA ARG A 235 -22.60 2.19 -13.50
C ARG A 235 -23.50 3.19 -14.23
N THR A 236 -23.20 4.48 -14.11
CA THR A 236 -23.97 5.54 -14.77
C THR A 236 -23.74 5.53 -16.28
N PHE A 237 -22.49 5.27 -16.70
CA PHE A 237 -22.11 5.16 -18.10
C PHE A 237 -22.75 3.94 -18.78
N GLU A 238 -22.73 2.78 -18.14
CA GLU A 238 -23.28 1.53 -18.69
C GLU A 238 -24.81 1.49 -18.81
N ARG A 239 -25.51 2.42 -18.15
CA ARG A 239 -26.98 2.54 -18.23
C ARG A 239 -27.46 3.45 -19.37
N ARG A 240 -26.54 4.11 -20.08
CA ARG A 240 -26.82 4.99 -21.22
C ARG A 240 -26.59 4.24 -22.53
#